data_AF-A0A3S8YFF8-F1
#
_entry.id   AF-A0A3S8YFF8-F1
#
_cell.length_a   1.000
_cell.length_b   1.000
_cell.length_c   1.000
_cell.angle_alpha   90.00
_cell.angle_beta   90.00
_cell.angle_gamma   90.00
#
_symmetry.space_group_name_H-M   'P 1'
#
loop_
_entity.id
_entity.type
_entity.pdbx_description
1 polymer ?
#
loop_
_entity_poly.entity_id
_entity_poly.type
_entity_poly.pdbx_seq_one_letter_code
_entity_poly.pdbx_strand_id
1 'polypeptide(L)'
;MTIESFLPVEELITAHSGPGRPASQTPAGTTLLGLTTEDLEAYFTRIAEAVEQDDPGPAARGGWEERERLRFSTWVRRVYEHPLSPAVFALPVTRLIREVQLAQAAELAFRIDVGRARAKAAKPSAEVRATAAVASAWAIAADALSRSPRPPRERVVGDVWTIVRETIEPALRPAGTFQPRSHSSW
;
A
#
# COMPACT_ATOMS: atom_id res chain seq x y z
N MET A 1 61.56 -55.49 16.69
CA MET A 1 62.19 -56.18 15.55
C MET A 1 61.80 -55.40 14.30
N THR A 2 62.80 -54.78 13.68
CA THR A 2 62.91 -54.24 12.31
C THR A 2 62.06 -53.03 11.86
N ILE A 3 62.81 -52.01 11.46
CA ILE A 3 62.47 -50.76 10.75
C ILE A 3 62.64 -51.02 9.24
N GLU A 4 61.84 -50.40 8.36
CA GLU A 4 62.20 -49.82 7.03
C GLU A 4 60.89 -49.34 6.35
N SER A 5 60.69 -48.05 6.05
CA SER A 5 61.36 -47.15 5.10
C SER A 5 60.68 -47.10 3.72
N PHE A 6 60.28 -45.86 3.38
CA PHE A 6 60.32 -45.21 2.05
C PHE A 6 59.36 -45.65 0.91
N LEU A 7 58.45 -44.71 0.57
CA LEU A 7 57.82 -44.42 -0.74
C LEU A 7 58.89 -44.24 -1.85
N PRO A 8 58.63 -44.18 -3.21
CA PRO A 8 57.54 -43.41 -3.89
C PRO A 8 57.14 -43.83 -5.34
N VAL A 9 56.34 -42.97 -6.00
CA VAL A 9 56.41 -42.47 -7.42
C VAL A 9 55.07 -42.47 -8.19
N GLU A 10 54.88 -41.34 -8.86
CA GLU A 10 53.78 -40.76 -9.63
C GLU A 10 53.39 -41.49 -10.94
N GLU A 11 52.14 -41.27 -11.39
CA GLU A 11 51.74 -40.97 -12.79
C GLU A 11 50.20 -40.74 -12.80
N LEU A 12 49.65 -39.54 -12.96
CA LEU A 12 49.60 -38.65 -14.13
C LEU A 12 48.71 -39.19 -15.27
N ILE A 13 47.38 -39.05 -15.14
CA ILE A 13 46.46 -38.95 -16.29
C ILE A 13 45.46 -37.81 -16.09
N THR A 14 45.41 -36.98 -17.12
CA THR A 14 44.78 -35.68 -17.25
C THR A 14 43.37 -35.77 -17.85
N ALA A 15 42.55 -34.74 -17.57
CA ALA A 15 41.43 -34.20 -18.35
C ALA A 15 40.06 -34.91 -18.40
N HIS A 16 39.04 -34.30 -17.78
CA HIS A 16 38.00 -33.52 -18.49
C HIS A 16 37.03 -32.81 -17.51
N SER A 17 37.52 -31.79 -16.78
CA SER A 17 36.63 -30.84 -16.10
C SER A 17 36.16 -29.81 -17.13
N GLY A 18 35.04 -30.09 -17.78
CA GLY A 18 34.33 -29.07 -18.56
C GLY A 18 33.92 -27.92 -17.63
N PRO A 19 34.02 -26.65 -18.05
CA PRO A 19 33.50 -25.54 -17.27
C PRO A 19 31.97 -25.68 -17.27
N GLY A 20 31.44 -26.16 -16.15
CA GLY A 20 30.02 -26.08 -15.84
C GLY A 20 29.59 -24.63 -15.98
N ARG A 21 28.83 -24.37 -17.05
CA ARG A 21 28.02 -23.17 -17.26
C ARG A 21 27.49 -22.69 -15.91
N PRO A 22 27.78 -21.45 -15.45
CA PRO A 22 27.14 -20.97 -14.24
C PRO A 22 25.63 -21.10 -14.45
N ALA A 23 24.98 -21.80 -13.54
CA ALA A 23 23.54 -21.88 -13.48
C ALA A 23 23.02 -20.46 -13.64
N SER A 24 22.21 -20.22 -14.67
CA SER A 24 21.47 -18.97 -14.82
C SER A 24 20.65 -18.81 -13.55
N GLN A 25 21.14 -18.00 -12.62
CA GLN A 25 20.34 -17.48 -11.52
C GLN A 25 19.24 -16.68 -12.20
N THR A 26 18.06 -17.27 -12.29
CA THR A 26 16.84 -16.53 -12.58
C THR A 26 16.78 -15.41 -11.54
N PRO A 27 16.83 -14.11 -11.92
CA PRO A 27 16.72 -13.06 -10.93
C PRO A 27 15.36 -13.22 -10.27
N ALA A 28 15.37 -13.46 -8.96
CA ALA A 28 14.15 -13.55 -8.18
C ALA A 28 13.41 -12.21 -8.30
N GLY A 29 12.19 -12.25 -8.86
CA GLY A 29 11.19 -11.23 -8.61
C GLY A 29 11.34 -9.86 -9.29
N THR A 30 11.98 -9.75 -10.46
CA THR A 30 11.89 -8.50 -11.25
C THR A 30 10.49 -8.35 -11.84
N THR A 31 9.76 -7.29 -11.49
CA THR A 31 8.49 -6.93 -12.14
C THR A 31 8.72 -6.39 -13.55
N LEU A 32 7.66 -6.29 -14.37
CA LEU A 32 7.71 -5.82 -15.78
C LEU A 32 8.40 -4.46 -15.99
N LEU A 33 8.63 -3.69 -14.92
CA LEU A 33 9.27 -2.36 -14.94
C LEU A 33 10.63 -2.32 -14.24
N GLY A 34 11.24 -3.47 -13.95
CA GLY A 34 12.54 -3.53 -13.30
C GLY A 34 12.52 -3.36 -11.77
N LEU A 35 11.33 -3.18 -11.16
CA LEU A 35 11.20 -3.11 -9.70
C LEU A 35 11.24 -4.51 -9.09
N THR A 36 12.07 -4.71 -8.09
CA THR A 36 12.10 -5.94 -7.29
C THR A 36 11.03 -5.91 -6.21
N THR A 37 10.75 -7.05 -5.57
CA THR A 37 9.90 -7.09 -4.37
C THR A 37 10.44 -6.19 -3.26
N GLU A 38 11.77 -6.17 -3.06
CA GLU A 38 12.43 -5.33 -2.05
C GLU A 38 12.21 -3.83 -2.33
N ASP A 39 12.29 -3.40 -3.60
CA ASP A 39 11.98 -2.02 -3.98
C ASP A 39 10.54 -1.64 -3.64
N LEU A 40 9.60 -2.55 -3.86
CA LEU A 40 8.18 -2.34 -3.54
C LEU A 40 7.94 -2.30 -2.03
N GLU A 41 8.56 -3.19 -1.26
CA GLU A 41 8.49 -3.19 0.20
C GLU A 41 9.08 -1.90 0.78
N ALA A 42 10.26 -1.49 0.32
CA ALA A 42 10.90 -0.24 0.73
C ALA A 42 10.05 0.98 0.34
N TYR A 43 9.43 0.96 -0.84
CA TYR A 43 8.50 2.01 -1.28
C TYR A 43 7.31 2.12 -0.32
N PHE A 44 6.57 1.03 -0.08
CA PHE A 44 5.38 1.08 0.77
C PHE A 44 5.71 1.39 2.22
N THR A 45 6.83 0.88 2.74
CA THR A 45 7.33 1.20 4.08
C THR A 45 7.56 2.70 4.22
N ARG A 46 8.25 3.34 3.27
CA ARG A 46 8.51 4.78 3.31
C ARG A 46 7.24 5.62 3.28
N ILE A 47 6.24 5.22 2.48
CA ILE A 47 4.95 5.90 2.45
C ILE A 47 4.21 5.73 3.79
N ALA A 48 4.24 4.53 4.37
CA ALA A 48 3.61 4.26 5.67
C ALA A 48 4.25 5.07 6.80
N GLU A 49 5.58 5.05 6.91
CA GLU A 49 6.34 5.82 7.91
C GLU A 49 6.01 7.32 7.83
N ALA A 50 5.91 7.87 6.62
CA ALA A 50 5.58 9.28 6.44
C ALA A 50 4.15 9.62 6.88
N VAL A 51 3.19 8.71 6.69
CA VAL A 51 1.81 8.88 7.18
C VAL A 51 1.77 8.75 8.69
N GLU A 52 2.49 7.79 9.27
CA GLU A 52 2.57 7.59 10.72
C GLU A 52 3.21 8.78 11.44
N GLN A 53 4.27 9.37 10.86
CA GLN A 53 4.95 10.54 11.42
C GLN A 53 4.02 11.77 11.53
N ASP A 54 3.13 11.96 10.55
CA ASP A 54 2.19 13.08 10.51
C ASP A 54 0.86 12.77 11.23
N ASP A 55 0.63 11.52 11.65
CA ASP A 55 -0.62 11.10 12.28
C ASP A 55 -0.61 11.41 13.78
N PRO A 56 -1.48 12.30 14.28
CA PRO A 56 -1.61 12.53 15.72
C PRO A 56 -2.18 11.30 16.47
N GLY A 57 -2.68 10.31 15.74
CA GLY A 57 -3.21 9.05 16.26
C GLY A 57 -4.73 9.09 16.44
N PRO A 58 -5.37 7.91 16.54
CA PRO A 58 -6.83 7.80 16.53
C PRO A 58 -7.51 8.44 17.76
N ALA A 59 -6.81 8.50 18.89
CA ALA A 59 -7.31 9.01 20.17
C ALA A 59 -6.90 10.47 20.48
N ALA A 60 -6.16 11.14 19.59
CA ALA A 60 -5.76 12.52 19.81
C ALA A 60 -6.95 13.50 19.86
N ARG A 61 -6.74 14.62 20.55
CA ARG A 61 -7.71 15.73 20.61
C ARG A 61 -7.88 16.34 19.21
N GLY A 62 -9.12 16.68 18.85
CA GLY A 62 -9.49 17.20 17.52
C GLY A 62 -10.64 16.40 16.90
N GLY A 63 -11.17 16.88 15.78
CA GLY A 63 -12.20 16.15 15.02
C GLY A 63 -11.62 14.91 14.35
N TRP A 64 -12.32 13.77 14.43
CA TRP A 64 -11.93 12.54 13.73
C TRP A 64 -11.70 12.78 12.23
N GLU A 65 -12.59 13.57 11.62
CA GLU A 65 -12.54 13.90 10.20
C GLU A 65 -11.27 14.65 9.81
N GLU A 66 -10.83 15.59 10.64
CA GLU A 66 -9.61 16.36 10.38
C GLU A 66 -8.35 15.47 10.44
N ARG A 67 -8.33 14.50 11.37
CA ARG A 67 -7.24 13.52 11.47
C ARG A 67 -7.18 12.61 10.24
N GLU A 68 -8.32 12.05 9.82
CA GLU A 68 -8.33 11.20 8.63
C GLU A 68 -8.02 11.99 7.35
N ARG A 69 -8.49 13.24 7.27
CA ARG A 69 -8.14 14.14 6.17
C ARG A 69 -6.65 14.35 6.09
N LEU A 70 -5.98 14.60 7.22
CA LEU A 70 -4.53 14.75 7.27
C LEU A 70 -3.82 13.50 6.72
N ARG A 71 -4.19 12.31 7.21
CA ARG A 71 -3.57 11.05 6.78
C ARG A 71 -3.72 10.77 5.29
N PHE A 72 -4.93 10.87 4.76
CA PHE A 72 -5.15 10.68 3.32
C PHE A 72 -4.42 11.73 2.50
N SER A 73 -4.38 12.98 2.97
CA SER A 73 -3.65 14.04 2.29
C SER A 73 -2.14 13.77 2.28
N THR A 74 -1.56 13.34 3.41
CA THR A 74 -0.15 12.95 3.49
C THR A 74 0.14 11.77 2.58
N TRP A 75 -0.68 10.71 2.63
CA TRP A 75 -0.52 9.55 1.76
C TRP A 75 -0.49 9.96 0.28
N VAL A 76 -1.48 10.73 -0.18
CA VAL A 76 -1.53 11.19 -1.57
C VAL A 76 -0.30 12.03 -1.93
N ARG A 77 0.10 12.99 -1.08
CA ARG A 77 1.26 13.84 -1.35
C ARG A 77 2.54 13.02 -1.49
N ARG A 78 2.77 12.07 -0.58
CA ARG A 78 3.95 11.18 -0.60
C ARG A 78 3.95 10.28 -1.83
N VAL A 79 2.80 9.70 -2.19
CA VAL A 79 2.67 8.96 -3.45
C VAL A 79 2.99 9.87 -4.64
N TYR A 80 2.44 11.08 -4.70
CA TYR A 80 2.64 11.96 -5.85
C TYR A 80 4.08 12.46 -6.01
N GLU A 81 4.79 12.65 -4.90
CA GLU A 81 6.18 13.14 -4.86
C GLU A 81 7.21 12.03 -5.11
N HIS A 82 6.87 10.78 -4.80
CA HIS A 82 7.85 9.70 -4.87
C HIS A 82 8.16 9.31 -6.33
N PRO A 83 9.45 9.27 -6.73
CA PRO A 83 9.84 9.08 -8.13
C PRO A 83 9.42 7.72 -8.70
N LEU A 84 9.32 6.69 -7.85
CA LEU A 84 8.88 5.35 -8.27
C LEU A 84 7.37 5.20 -8.44
N SER A 85 6.55 6.13 -7.94
CA SER A 85 5.08 5.95 -7.94
C SER A 85 4.48 5.70 -9.33
N PRO A 86 4.89 6.38 -10.41
CA PRO A 86 4.37 6.07 -11.75
C PRO A 86 4.62 4.61 -12.15
N ALA A 87 5.79 4.05 -11.79
CA ALA A 87 6.12 2.66 -12.08
C ALA A 87 5.35 1.71 -11.17
N VAL A 88 5.31 1.97 -9.86
CA VAL A 88 4.58 1.15 -8.87
C VAL A 88 3.09 1.04 -9.23
N PHE A 89 2.45 2.16 -9.59
CA PHE A 89 1.02 2.19 -9.91
C PHE A 89 0.70 1.74 -11.34
N ALA A 90 1.70 1.55 -12.20
CA ALA A 90 1.53 0.91 -13.51
C ALA A 90 1.61 -0.61 -13.45
N LEU A 91 2.06 -1.19 -12.33
CA LEU A 91 2.10 -2.63 -12.15
C LEU A 91 0.69 -3.21 -12.02
N PRO A 92 0.45 -4.45 -12.50
CA PRO A 92 -0.75 -5.18 -12.12
C PRO A 92 -0.77 -5.37 -10.60
N VAL A 93 -1.97 -5.49 -10.02
CA VAL A 93 -2.14 -5.69 -8.58
C VAL A 93 -1.49 -7.02 -8.17
N THR A 94 -0.30 -6.94 -7.58
CA THR A 94 0.44 -8.08 -7.05
C THR A 94 -0.10 -8.48 -5.68
N ARG A 95 0.34 -9.63 -5.16
CA ARG A 95 0.03 -10.07 -3.80
C ARG A 95 0.43 -9.01 -2.76
N LEU A 96 1.64 -8.46 -2.88
CA LEU A 96 2.15 -7.42 -1.99
C LEU A 96 1.27 -6.16 -2.01
N ILE A 97 0.90 -5.67 -3.19
CA ILE A 97 0.01 -4.50 -3.33
C ILE A 97 -1.34 -4.75 -2.66
N ARG A 98 -1.90 -5.95 -2.84
CA ARG A 98 -3.15 -6.35 -2.18
C ARG A 98 -3.00 -6.40 -0.66
N GLU A 99 -1.90 -6.95 -0.14
CA GLU A 99 -1.62 -7.00 1.30
C GLU A 99 -1.53 -5.59 1.90
N VAL A 100 -0.86 -4.65 1.22
CA VAL A 100 -0.79 -3.24 1.62
C VAL A 100 -2.18 -2.59 1.65
N GLN A 101 -2.98 -2.76 0.60
CA GLN A 101 -4.35 -2.22 0.56
C GLN A 101 -5.23 -2.80 1.68
N LEU A 102 -5.11 -4.10 1.97
CA LEU A 102 -5.86 -4.75 3.04
C LEU A 102 -5.43 -4.23 4.42
N ALA A 103 -4.13 -4.04 4.66
CA ALA A 103 -3.63 -3.47 5.91
C ALA A 103 -4.16 -2.04 6.12
N GLN A 104 -4.10 -1.19 5.09
CA GLN A 104 -4.66 0.17 5.13
C GLN A 104 -6.18 0.17 5.38
N ALA A 105 -6.91 -0.75 4.74
CA ALA A 105 -8.35 -0.88 4.94
C ALA A 105 -8.69 -1.34 6.37
N ALA A 106 -7.95 -2.31 6.91
CA ALA A 106 -8.13 -2.78 8.29
C ALA A 106 -7.86 -1.65 9.30
N GLU A 107 -6.80 -0.87 9.10
CA GLU A 107 -6.50 0.28 9.95
C GLU A 107 -7.60 1.34 9.88
N LEU A 108 -8.06 1.72 8.68
CA LEU A 108 -9.15 2.66 8.53
C LEU A 108 -10.45 2.15 9.14
N ALA A 109 -10.75 0.85 9.01
CA ALA A 109 -11.93 0.25 9.63
C ALA A 109 -11.90 0.40 11.16
N PHE A 110 -10.76 0.08 11.78
CA PHE A 110 -10.54 0.30 13.21
C PHE A 110 -10.76 1.77 13.60
N ARG A 111 -10.24 2.70 12.80
CA ARG A 111 -10.39 4.14 13.06
C ARG A 111 -11.84 4.62 12.91
N ILE A 112 -12.61 4.09 11.95
CA ILE A 112 -14.05 4.36 11.82
C ILE A 112 -14.79 3.88 13.09
N ASP A 113 -14.46 2.70 13.60
CA ASP A 113 -15.09 2.17 14.81
C ASP A 113 -14.74 2.99 16.06
N VAL A 114 -13.51 3.52 16.16
CA VAL A 114 -13.15 4.50 17.21
C VAL A 114 -13.95 5.80 17.04
N GLY A 115 -14.10 6.27 15.80
CA GLY A 115 -14.75 7.55 15.47
C GLY A 115 -16.26 7.58 15.70
N ARG A 116 -16.97 6.44 15.61
CA ARG A 116 -18.44 6.41 15.69
C ARG A 116 -19.03 6.60 17.10
N ALA A 117 -18.21 6.72 18.14
CA ALA A 117 -18.62 7.05 19.52
C ALA A 117 -19.99 6.50 19.98
N ARG A 118 -20.09 5.19 20.23
CA ARG A 118 -21.33 4.46 20.65
C ARG A 118 -22.50 4.46 19.65
N ALA A 119 -22.37 5.04 18.45
CA ALA A 119 -23.41 4.93 17.42
C ALA A 119 -23.70 3.46 17.07
N LYS A 120 -24.94 3.15 16.65
CA LYS A 120 -25.33 1.81 16.19
C LYS A 120 -24.55 1.42 14.92
N ALA A 121 -24.39 0.11 14.68
CA ALA A 121 -23.63 -0.36 13.54
C ALA A 121 -24.32 0.07 12.24
N ALA A 122 -23.63 0.90 11.46
CA ALA A 122 -24.09 1.28 10.14
C ALA A 122 -23.85 0.11 9.16
N LYS A 123 -24.74 -0.01 8.16
CA LYS A 123 -24.54 -0.92 7.02
C LYS A 123 -24.12 -0.10 5.79
N PRO A 124 -23.21 -0.59 4.94
CA PRO A 124 -22.30 -1.71 5.16
C PRO A 124 -21.34 -1.48 6.34
N SER A 125 -20.67 -2.54 6.80
CA SER A 125 -19.72 -2.52 7.93
C SER A 125 -18.56 -1.55 7.69
N ALA A 126 -17.87 -1.15 8.77
CA ALA A 126 -16.69 -0.31 8.70
C ALA A 126 -15.61 -0.92 7.78
N GLU A 127 -15.40 -2.23 7.85
CA GLU A 127 -14.46 -2.96 6.97
C GLU A 127 -14.78 -2.83 5.48
N VAL A 128 -16.05 -3.01 5.11
CA VAL A 128 -16.49 -2.89 3.70
C VAL A 128 -16.29 -1.46 3.21
N ARG A 129 -16.64 -0.47 4.03
CA ARG A 129 -16.47 0.95 3.69
C ARG A 129 -15.01 1.34 3.59
N ALA A 130 -14.18 0.87 4.52
CA ALA A 130 -12.75 1.13 4.52
C ALA A 130 -12.07 0.51 3.29
N THR A 131 -12.43 -0.72 2.93
CA THR A 131 -11.96 -1.38 1.71
C THR A 131 -12.32 -0.56 0.47
N ALA A 132 -13.57 -0.10 0.37
CA ALA A 132 -14.02 0.72 -0.76
C ALA A 132 -13.29 2.09 -0.82
N ALA A 133 -13.09 2.72 0.34
CA ALA A 133 -12.40 4.01 0.43
C ALA A 133 -10.93 3.90 0.01
N VAL A 134 -10.21 2.88 0.52
CA VAL A 134 -8.81 2.62 0.16
C VAL A 134 -8.69 2.27 -1.32
N ALA A 135 -9.52 1.36 -1.84
CA ALA A 135 -9.51 1.01 -3.26
C ALA A 135 -9.75 2.24 -4.16
N SER A 136 -10.66 3.13 -3.76
CA SER A 136 -10.93 4.37 -4.49
C SER A 136 -9.74 5.33 -4.45
N ALA A 137 -9.12 5.52 -3.29
CA ALA A 137 -7.93 6.37 -3.16
C ALA A 137 -6.78 5.88 -4.06
N TRP A 138 -6.54 4.57 -4.09
CA TRP A 138 -5.56 3.93 -4.98
C TRP A 138 -5.89 4.10 -6.45
N ALA A 139 -7.15 3.91 -6.84
CA ALA A 139 -7.59 4.08 -8.22
C ALA A 139 -7.43 5.52 -8.72
N ILE A 140 -7.78 6.51 -7.88
CA ILE A 140 -7.61 7.93 -8.21
C ILE A 140 -6.13 8.28 -8.34
N ALA A 141 -5.27 7.80 -7.44
CA ALA A 141 -3.83 8.02 -7.53
C ALA A 141 -3.23 7.38 -8.80
N ALA A 142 -3.63 6.14 -9.12
CA ALA A 142 -3.18 5.44 -10.33
C ALA A 142 -3.55 6.20 -11.61
N ASP A 143 -4.83 6.59 -11.73
CA ASP A 143 -5.34 7.36 -12.87
C ASP A 143 -4.60 8.70 -12.99
N ALA A 144 -4.45 9.44 -11.90
CA ALA A 144 -3.76 10.72 -11.91
C ALA A 144 -2.27 10.61 -12.31
N LEU A 145 -1.57 9.57 -11.85
CA LEU A 145 -0.17 9.30 -12.20
C LEU A 145 0.01 8.87 -13.66
N SER A 146 -1.01 8.24 -14.26
CA SER A 146 -1.01 7.77 -15.66
C SER A 146 -1.24 8.88 -16.70
N ARG A 147 -1.81 10.02 -16.28
CA ARG A 147 -2.18 11.11 -17.19
C ARG A 147 -0.99 11.97 -17.63
N SER A 148 -1.06 12.49 -18.85
CA SER A 148 -0.13 13.48 -19.39
C SER A 148 -0.91 14.64 -20.05
N PRO A 149 -0.82 15.88 -19.52
CA PRO A 149 -0.07 16.26 -18.32
C PRO A 149 -0.70 15.70 -17.03
N ARG A 150 0.13 15.49 -16.00
CA ARG A 150 -0.37 15.06 -14.68
C ARG A 150 -1.23 16.17 -14.06
N PRO A 151 -2.39 15.83 -13.44
CA PRO A 151 -3.16 16.77 -12.65
C PRO A 151 -2.34 17.36 -11.49
N PRO A 152 -2.62 18.60 -11.06
CA PRO A 152 -1.97 19.19 -9.88
C PRO A 152 -2.18 18.34 -8.62
N ARG A 153 -1.12 18.16 -7.82
CA ARG A 153 -1.12 17.32 -6.60
C ARG A 153 -2.29 17.63 -5.66
N GLU A 154 -2.50 18.91 -5.32
CA GLU A 154 -3.53 19.29 -4.36
C GLU A 154 -4.97 19.08 -4.89
N ARG A 155 -5.15 19.04 -6.22
CA ARG A 155 -6.43 18.62 -6.81
C ARG A 155 -6.69 17.14 -6.50
N VAL A 156 -5.70 16.28 -6.69
CA VAL A 156 -5.81 14.84 -6.40
C VAL A 156 -6.03 14.59 -4.91
N VAL A 157 -5.37 15.36 -4.03
CA VAL A 157 -5.64 15.33 -2.58
C VAL A 157 -7.11 15.63 -2.30
N GLY A 158 -7.67 16.66 -2.92
CA GLY A 158 -9.08 17.03 -2.79
C GLY A 158 -10.04 15.95 -3.30
N ASP A 159 -9.75 15.39 -4.49
CA ASP A 159 -10.57 14.33 -5.11
C ASP A 159 -10.58 13.06 -4.25
N VAL A 160 -9.41 12.61 -3.78
CA VAL A 160 -9.28 11.45 -2.89
C VAL A 160 -10.03 11.67 -1.58
N TRP A 161 -9.82 12.82 -0.93
CA TRP A 161 -10.50 13.11 0.33
C TRP A 161 -12.02 13.16 0.17
N THR A 162 -12.52 13.76 -0.91
CA THR A 162 -13.96 13.86 -1.18
C THR A 162 -14.59 12.47 -1.26
N ILE A 163 -14.01 11.56 -2.07
CA ILE A 163 -14.54 10.21 -2.24
C ILE A 163 -14.42 9.38 -0.96
N VAL A 164 -13.29 9.47 -0.26
CA VAL A 164 -13.09 8.78 1.02
C VAL A 164 -14.14 9.23 2.04
N ARG A 165 -14.30 10.55 2.20
CA ARG A 165 -15.30 11.15 3.12
C ARG A 165 -16.71 10.68 2.77
N GLU A 166 -17.12 10.74 1.52
CA GLU A 166 -18.46 10.31 1.08
C GLU A 166 -18.69 8.80 1.33
N THR A 167 -17.64 7.99 1.19
CA THR A 167 -17.71 6.54 1.42
C THR A 167 -17.88 6.20 2.91
N ILE A 168 -17.22 6.95 3.80
CA ILE A 168 -17.18 6.66 5.25
C ILE A 168 -18.21 7.45 6.06
N GLU A 169 -18.64 8.62 5.60
CA GLU A 169 -19.57 9.52 6.31
C GLU A 169 -20.83 8.80 6.84
N PRO A 170 -21.50 7.91 6.07
CA PRO A 170 -22.67 7.21 6.58
C PRO A 170 -22.39 6.28 7.78
N ALA A 171 -21.14 5.86 8.00
CA ALA A 171 -20.74 5.06 9.17
C ALA A 171 -20.52 5.88 10.43
N LEU A 172 -20.32 7.19 10.30
CA LEU A 172 -20.03 8.11 11.41
C LEU A 172 -21.29 8.81 11.91
N ARG A 173 -22.38 8.79 11.12
CA ARG A 173 -23.65 9.38 11.53
C ARG A 173 -24.31 8.52 12.61
N PRO A 174 -24.84 9.13 13.68
CA PRO A 174 -25.72 8.43 14.63
C PRO A 174 -26.92 7.84 13.89
N ALA A 175 -27.29 6.60 14.20
CA ALA A 175 -28.50 5.99 13.66
C ALA A 175 -29.73 6.77 14.16
N GLY A 176 -30.26 7.67 13.33
CA GLY A 176 -31.39 8.52 13.69
C GLY A 176 -31.60 9.76 12.83
N THR A 177 -30.58 10.23 12.09
CA THR A 177 -30.76 11.34 11.14
C THR A 177 -31.22 10.84 9.77
N PHE A 178 -32.41 10.22 9.73
CA PHE A 178 -33.20 10.21 8.50
C PHE A 178 -33.78 11.62 8.35
N GLN A 179 -33.19 12.42 7.47
CA GLN A 179 -33.82 13.64 7.01
C GLN A 179 -34.67 13.24 5.81
N PRO A 180 -36.01 13.17 5.93
CA PRO A 180 -36.84 12.93 4.76
C PRO A 180 -36.53 14.02 3.74
N ARG A 181 -36.13 13.61 2.53
CA ARG A 181 -36.21 14.52 1.39
C ARG A 181 -37.66 14.95 1.31
N SER A 182 -37.93 16.22 1.59
CA SER A 182 -39.22 16.82 1.29
C SER A 182 -39.42 16.65 -0.21
N HIS A 183 -40.25 15.68 -0.60
CA HIS A 183 -40.86 15.71 -1.91
C HIS A 183 -41.66 17.01 -1.97
N SER A 184 -41.20 17.97 -2.77
CA SER A 184 -42.04 19.07 -3.21
C SER A 184 -43.12 18.46 -4.10
N SER A 185 -44.32 18.32 -3.56
CA SER A 185 -45.53 18.35 -4.37
C SER A 185 -46.01 19.80 -4.46
N TRP A 186 -46.55 20.11 -5.63
CA TRP A 186 -47.07 21.40 -6.13
C TRP A 186 -46.06 22.28 -6.85
#